data_AF-E0IBR5-F1
#
_entry.id   AF-E0IBR5-F1
#
_cell.length_a   1.000
_cell.length_b   1.000
_cell.length_c   1.000
_cell.angle_alpha   90.00
_cell.angle_beta   90.00
_cell.angle_gamma   90.00
#
_symmetry.space_group_name_H-M   'P 1'
#
loop_
_entity.id
_entity.type
_entity.pdbx_description
1 polymer ?
#
loop_
_entity_poly.entity_id
_entity_poly.type
_entity_poly.pdbx_seq_one_letter_code
_entity_poly.pdbx_strand_id
1 'polypeptide(L)'
;MKALNKLRMEMDAAQGNAYVQVIGKFLIDHLEATPSHAEQLCAADKSIVKSLDAMKAEAKKKQSGGVAMLTDAEGFAVVLKYYGIDADPTMPLSQKVTVAPADTVTQVSPTSEFDVKLDDFL
;
A
#
# COMPACT_ATOMS: atom_id res chain seq x y z
N MET A 1 -9.91 16.90 -10.51
CA MET A 1 -10.15 15.66 -9.73
C MET A 1 -10.60 14.44 -10.58
N LYS A 2 -10.50 14.44 -11.92
CA LYS A 2 -10.97 13.33 -12.77
C LYS A 2 -10.23 12.00 -12.51
N ALA A 3 -8.91 12.05 -12.33
CA ALA A 3 -8.09 10.87 -12.05
C ALA A 3 -8.49 10.16 -10.75
N LEU A 4 -8.74 10.92 -9.67
CA LEU A 4 -9.15 10.38 -8.37
C LEU A 4 -10.52 9.68 -8.46
N ASN A 5 -11.48 10.29 -9.18
CA ASN A 5 -12.79 9.67 -9.38
C ASN A 5 -12.68 8.37 -10.20
N LYS A 6 -11.87 8.35 -11.26
CA LYS A 6 -11.58 7.14 -12.05
C LYS A 6 -11.00 6.02 -11.18
N LEU A 7 -9.98 6.30 -10.38
CA LEU A 7 -9.37 5.30 -9.49
C LEU A 7 -10.38 4.73 -8.49
N ARG A 8 -11.21 5.60 -7.89
CA ARG A 8 -12.29 5.14 -7.00
C ARG A 8 -13.31 4.26 -7.71
N MET A 9 -13.74 4.64 -8.91
CA MET A 9 -14.65 3.80 -9.71
C MET A 9 -14.05 2.43 -10.03
N GLU A 10 -12.75 2.38 -10.37
CA GLU A 10 -12.06 1.11 -10.62
C GLU A 10 -11.95 0.25 -9.35
N MET A 11 -11.72 0.87 -8.19
CA MET A 11 -11.74 0.18 -6.89
C MET A 11 -13.15 -0.33 -6.54
N ASP A 12 -14.18 0.48 -6.76
CA ASP A 12 -15.57 0.10 -6.47
C ASP A 12 -16.05 -1.03 -7.39
N ALA A 13 -15.69 -1.00 -8.67
CA ALA A 13 -15.98 -2.07 -9.62
C ALA A 13 -15.27 -3.39 -9.25
N ALA A 14 -14.19 -3.33 -8.48
CA ALA A 14 -13.37 -4.47 -8.08
C ALA A 14 -13.32 -4.64 -6.55
N GLN A 15 -14.42 -4.37 -5.84
CA GLN A 15 -14.50 -4.50 -4.37
C GLN A 15 -14.10 -5.89 -3.84
N GLY A 16 -14.32 -6.96 -4.62
CA GLY A 16 -13.90 -8.31 -4.26
C GLY A 16 -12.40 -8.59 -4.44
N ASN A 17 -11.63 -7.66 -5.02
CA ASN A 17 -10.22 -7.86 -5.32
C ASN A 17 -9.34 -7.01 -4.38
N ALA A 18 -8.82 -7.64 -3.33
CA ALA A 18 -7.95 -6.99 -2.35
C ALA A 18 -6.71 -6.34 -2.97
N TYR A 19 -6.14 -6.91 -4.03
CA TYR A 19 -4.98 -6.33 -4.71
C TYR A 19 -5.33 -4.99 -5.38
N VAL A 20 -6.51 -4.91 -6.00
CA VAL A 20 -6.98 -3.65 -6.60
C VAL A 20 -7.20 -2.60 -5.53
N GLN A 21 -7.69 -2.98 -4.34
CA GLN A 21 -7.85 -2.02 -3.23
C GLN A 21 -6.52 -1.45 -2.74
N VAL A 22 -5.51 -2.30 -2.55
CA VAL A 22 -4.18 -1.88 -2.10
C VAL A 22 -3.53 -0.95 -3.11
N ILE A 23 -3.50 -1.35 -4.39
CA ILE A 23 -2.91 -0.52 -5.44
C ILE A 23 -3.71 0.76 -5.67
N GLY A 24 -5.04 0.69 -5.64
CA GLY A 24 -5.89 1.85 -5.80
C GLY A 24 -5.67 2.89 -4.70
N LYS A 25 -5.56 2.46 -3.44
CA LYS A 25 -5.23 3.34 -2.32
C LYS A 25 -3.85 3.98 -2.50
N PHE A 26 -2.84 3.18 -2.83
CA PHE A 26 -1.48 3.66 -3.11
C PHE A 26 -1.47 4.74 -4.20
N LEU A 27 -2.19 4.54 -5.31
CA LEU A 27 -2.28 5.49 -6.41
C LEU A 27 -3.01 6.78 -6.03
N ILE A 28 -4.03 6.70 -5.18
CA ILE A 28 -4.72 7.88 -4.63
C ILE A 28 -3.76 8.67 -3.74
N ASP A 29 -3.08 8.01 -2.80
CA ASP A 29 -2.11 8.66 -1.91
C ASP A 29 -0.98 9.34 -2.71
N HIS A 30 -0.50 8.67 -3.78
CA HIS A 30 0.50 9.23 -4.70
C HIS A 30 0.00 10.46 -5.46
N LEU A 31 -1.26 10.43 -5.89
CA LEU A 31 -1.88 11.53 -6.61
C LEU A 31 -2.11 12.75 -5.71
N GLU A 32 -2.43 12.52 -4.43
CA GLU A 32 -2.55 13.58 -3.42
C GLU A 32 -1.19 14.23 -3.12
N ALA A 33 -0.13 13.43 -3.02
CA ALA A 33 1.23 13.93 -2.82
C ALA A 33 1.80 14.62 -4.08
N THR A 34 1.49 14.10 -5.26
CA THR A 34 2.03 14.59 -6.54
C THR A 34 0.93 14.77 -7.60
N PRO A 35 0.19 15.89 -7.56
CA PRO A 35 -0.92 16.14 -8.49
C PRO A 35 -0.51 16.25 -9.96
N SER A 36 0.78 16.48 -10.26
CA SER A 36 1.31 16.56 -11.63
C SER A 36 1.21 15.23 -12.38
N HIS A 37 1.05 14.11 -11.68
CA HIS A 37 0.87 12.79 -12.30
C HIS A 37 -0.58 12.46 -12.68
N ALA A 38 -1.53 13.38 -12.45
CA ALA A 38 -2.95 13.14 -12.68
C ALA A 38 -3.28 12.70 -14.10
N GLU A 39 -2.61 13.25 -15.11
CA GLU A 39 -2.88 12.93 -16.52
C GLU A 39 -2.48 11.49 -16.86
N GLN A 40 -1.33 11.03 -16.35
CA GLN A 40 -0.86 9.65 -16.52
C GLN A 40 -1.84 8.64 -15.90
N LEU A 41 -2.34 8.91 -14.69
CA LEU A 41 -3.30 8.02 -14.01
C LEU A 41 -4.70 8.07 -14.66
N CYS A 42 -5.06 9.19 -15.29
CA CYS A 42 -6.35 9.37 -15.95
C CYS A 42 -6.39 8.79 -17.37
N ALA A 43 -5.28 8.26 -17.89
CA ALA A 43 -5.21 7.68 -19.23
C ALA A 43 -6.25 6.55 -19.41
N ALA A 44 -7.02 6.62 -20.49
CA ALA A 44 -8.18 5.75 -20.72
C ALA A 44 -7.80 4.29 -21.03
N ASP A 45 -6.60 4.07 -21.55
CA ASP A 45 -6.04 2.75 -21.86
C ASP A 45 -5.48 2.03 -20.63
N LYS A 46 -5.30 2.76 -19.51
CA LYS A 46 -4.68 2.26 -18.28
C LYS A 46 -5.70 2.00 -17.17
N SER A 47 -5.48 0.94 -16.41
CA SER A 47 -6.32 0.58 -15.26
C SER A 47 -5.50 -0.11 -14.16
N ILE A 48 -6.04 -0.11 -12.94
CA ILE A 48 -5.40 -0.74 -11.77
C ILE A 48 -5.18 -2.23 -12.02
N VAL A 49 -6.17 -2.92 -12.61
CA VAL A 49 -6.06 -4.34 -12.95
C VAL A 49 -4.91 -4.60 -13.93
N LYS A 50 -4.78 -3.80 -14.99
CA LYS A 50 -3.67 -3.95 -15.93
C LYS A 50 -2.32 -3.62 -15.32
N SER A 51 -2.27 -2.72 -14.34
CA SER A 51 -1.05 -2.45 -13.58
C SER A 51 -0.61 -3.66 -12.73
N LEU A 52 -1.57 -4.42 -12.18
CA LEU A 52 -1.30 -5.68 -11.50
C LEU A 52 -0.79 -6.76 -12.46
N ASP A 53 -1.33 -6.81 -13.69
CA ASP A 53 -0.80 -7.71 -14.72
C ASP A 53 0.65 -7.36 -15.09
N ALA A 54 0.99 -6.08 -15.15
CA ALA A 54 2.36 -5.62 -15.35
C ALA A 54 3.27 -6.03 -14.17
N MET A 55 2.80 -5.86 -12.93
CA MET A 55 3.51 -6.33 -11.73
C MET A 55 3.75 -7.85 -11.77
N LYS A 56 2.74 -8.62 -12.14
CA LYS A 56 2.84 -10.08 -12.31
C LYS A 56 3.86 -10.46 -13.39
N ALA A 57 3.90 -9.74 -14.50
CA ALA A 57 4.86 -9.98 -15.57
C ALA A 57 6.31 -9.71 -15.12
N GLU A 58 6.54 -8.64 -14.35
CA GLU A 58 7.86 -8.36 -13.76
C GLU A 58 8.26 -9.39 -12.70
N ALA A 59 7.34 -9.78 -11.82
CA ALA A 59 7.56 -10.84 -10.83
C ALA A 59 7.97 -12.15 -11.53
N LYS A 60 7.30 -12.51 -12.63
CA LYS A 60 7.60 -13.73 -13.39
C LYS A 60 9.02 -13.74 -13.98
N LYS A 61 9.62 -12.59 -14.25
CA LYS A 61 11.02 -12.52 -14.72
C LYS A 61 12.02 -12.81 -13.60
N LYS A 62 11.68 -12.45 -12.37
CA LYS A 62 12.53 -12.63 -11.17
C LYS A 62 12.28 -13.93 -10.42
N GLN A 63 11.24 -14.69 -10.80
CA GLN A 63 10.83 -15.87 -10.05
C GLN A 63 11.90 -16.99 -10.08
N SER A 64 12.04 -17.68 -8.96
CA SER A 64 12.80 -18.93 -8.84
C SER A 64 11.88 -19.99 -8.25
N GLY A 65 11.78 -21.15 -8.90
CA GLY A 65 10.87 -22.22 -8.46
C GLY A 65 9.38 -21.82 -8.49
N GLY A 66 8.98 -20.87 -9.34
CA GLY A 66 7.59 -20.40 -9.44
C GLY A 66 7.19 -19.37 -8.38
N VAL A 67 8.12 -18.92 -7.55
CA VAL A 67 7.89 -17.88 -6.54
C VAL A 67 8.82 -16.70 -6.81
N ALA A 68 8.27 -15.49 -6.77
CA ALA A 68 9.05 -14.26 -6.76
C ALA A 68 8.71 -13.49 -5.49
N MET A 69 9.73 -13.09 -4.76
CA MET A 69 9.57 -12.17 -3.63
C MET A 69 9.86 -10.76 -4.15
N LEU A 70 8.86 -9.89 -4.08
CA LEU A 70 9.00 -8.46 -4.34
C LEU A 70 8.76 -7.74 -3.02
N THR A 71 9.53 -6.70 -2.76
CA THR A 71 9.18 -5.73 -1.72
C THR A 71 8.01 -4.88 -2.17
N ASP A 72 7.29 -4.27 -1.21
CA ASP A 72 6.20 -3.33 -1.51
C ASP A 72 6.68 -2.21 -2.45
N ALA A 73 7.86 -1.64 -2.16
CA ALA A 73 8.47 -0.58 -2.97
C ALA A 73 8.73 -1.03 -4.42
N GLU A 74 9.23 -2.25 -4.64
CA GLU A 74 9.43 -2.79 -5.99
C GLU A 74 8.10 -3.00 -6.71
N GLY A 75 7.09 -3.54 -6.03
CA GLY A 75 5.75 -3.71 -6.60
C GLY A 75 5.16 -2.38 -7.04
N PHE A 76 5.16 -1.39 -6.14
CA PHE A 76 4.68 -0.05 -6.41
C PHE A 76 5.46 0.65 -7.53
N ALA A 77 6.79 0.47 -7.61
CA ALA A 77 7.59 1.00 -8.70
C ALA A 77 7.13 0.47 -10.06
N VAL A 78 6.82 -0.83 -10.15
CA VAL A 78 6.32 -1.43 -11.40
C VAL A 78 4.97 -0.84 -11.79
N VAL A 79 4.08 -0.61 -10.81
CA VAL A 79 2.79 0.04 -11.05
C VAL A 79 2.98 1.47 -11.57
N LEU A 80 3.80 2.29 -10.92
CA LEU A 80 4.08 3.66 -11.37
C LEU A 80 4.70 3.68 -12.78
N LYS A 81 5.64 2.78 -13.04
CA LYS A 81 6.24 2.60 -14.37
C LYS A 81 5.21 2.22 -15.43
N TYR A 82 4.24 1.37 -15.10
CA TYR A 82 3.12 1.06 -16.00
C TYR A 82 2.33 2.32 -16.39
N TYR A 83 2.17 3.29 -15.48
CA TYR A 83 1.57 4.58 -15.78
C TYR A 83 2.50 5.55 -16.52
N GLY A 84 3.78 5.24 -16.68
CA GLY A 84 4.77 6.14 -17.31
C GLY A 84 5.29 7.19 -16.34
N ILE A 85 5.31 6.85 -15.05
CA ILE A 85 5.78 7.72 -13.97
C ILE A 85 7.11 7.16 -13.48
N ASP A 86 8.20 7.83 -13.85
CA ASP A 86 9.51 7.62 -13.24
C ASP A 86 9.57 8.43 -11.93
N ALA A 87 8.92 7.90 -10.90
CA ALA A 87 9.00 8.43 -9.54
C ALA A 87 9.73 7.43 -8.65
N ASP A 88 10.49 7.96 -7.70
CA ASP A 88 11.18 7.14 -6.72
C ASP A 88 10.12 6.48 -5.80
N PRO A 89 10.02 5.12 -5.77
CA PRO A 89 9.04 4.42 -4.95
C PRO A 89 9.30 4.59 -3.45
N THR A 90 10.43 5.20 -3.07
CA THR A 90 10.78 5.53 -1.69
C THR A 90 10.25 6.89 -1.24
N MET A 91 9.57 7.66 -2.10
CA MET A 91 8.82 8.83 -1.64
C MET A 91 7.93 8.36 -0.48
N PRO A 92 8.09 8.93 0.73
CA PRO A 92 7.29 8.54 1.86
C PRO A 92 5.85 8.96 1.53
N LEU A 93 5.09 8.04 0.96
CA LEU A 93 3.64 8.08 1.00
C LEU A 93 3.36 8.11 2.47
N SER A 94 3.01 9.31 2.94
CA SER A 94 2.80 9.62 4.33
C SER A 94 1.99 8.47 4.88
N GLN A 95 2.65 7.65 5.71
CA GLN A 95 2.01 6.55 6.38
C GLN A 95 0.95 7.22 7.25
N LYS A 96 -0.26 7.40 6.72
CA LYS A 96 -1.46 7.25 7.53
C LYS A 96 -1.55 5.77 7.84
N VAL A 97 -0.58 5.31 8.64
CA VAL A 97 -0.88 4.50 9.80
C VAL A 97 -1.87 5.35 10.59
N THR A 98 -3.15 5.23 10.24
CA THR A 98 -4.15 5.16 11.29
C THR A 98 -3.76 3.95 12.12
N VAL A 99 -2.85 4.18 13.06
CA VAL A 99 -3.12 3.75 14.42
C VAL A 99 -4.53 4.23 14.68
N ALA A 100 -5.49 3.30 14.59
CA ALA A 100 -6.61 3.41 15.49
C ALA A 100 -5.98 3.65 16.87
N PRO A 101 -6.39 4.67 17.63
CA PRO A 101 -6.15 4.64 19.05
C PRO A 101 -6.97 3.44 19.56
N ALA A 102 -6.36 2.26 19.57
CA ALA A 102 -6.65 1.33 20.65
C ALA A 102 -6.23 2.06 21.91
N ASP A 103 -7.20 2.24 22.80
CA ASP A 103 -7.15 3.03 24.00
C ASP A 103 -5.80 3.00 24.74
N THR A 104 -5.43 4.19 25.22
CA THR A 104 -4.63 4.47 26.43
C THR A 104 -3.25 3.83 26.55
N VAL A 105 -2.21 4.67 26.47
CA VAL A 105 -1.20 4.73 27.54
C VAL A 105 -0.72 6.19 27.69
N THR A 106 -1.45 6.96 28.49
CA THR A 106 -0.83 8.10 29.20
C THR A 106 -0.21 7.53 30.46
N GLN A 107 1.09 7.74 30.60
CA GLN A 107 1.89 7.48 31.78
C GLN A 107 1.27 8.19 33.01
N VAL A 108 0.83 7.39 33.99
CA VAL A 108 0.70 7.77 35.40
C VAL A 108 1.34 6.67 36.26
N SER A 109 2.04 7.13 37.30
CA SER A 109 2.95 6.46 38.24
C SER A 109 2.33 5.29 39.06
N PRO A 110 3.13 4.56 39.87
CA PRO A 110 3.00 3.12 40.09
C PRO A 110 1.98 2.77 41.19
N THR A 111 1.33 1.61 41.02
CA THR A 111 0.83 0.82 42.13
C THR A 111 1.01 -0.66 41.76
N SER A 112 1.73 -1.37 42.62
CA SER A 112 2.01 -2.80 42.58
C SER A 112 0.74 -3.62 42.35
N GLU A 113 0.86 -4.78 41.69
CA GLU A 113 0.35 -6.07 42.24
C GLU A 113 0.60 -7.34 41.40
N PHE A 114 1.54 -7.39 40.44
CA PHE A 114 1.93 -8.68 39.85
C PHE A 114 3.43 -8.79 39.61
N ASP A 115 4.17 -8.96 40.71
CA ASP A 115 5.53 -9.52 40.70
C ASP A 115 5.44 -10.99 41.14
N VAL A 116 5.03 -11.86 40.21
CA VAL A 116 5.07 -13.31 40.46
C VAL A 116 6.46 -13.79 40.11
N LYS A 117 7.23 -14.21 41.13
CA LYS A 117 8.56 -14.78 40.94
C LYS A 117 8.46 -16.26 40.64
N LEU A 118 9.38 -16.76 39.82
CA LEU A 118 9.44 -18.15 39.35
C LEU A 118 9.55 -19.18 40.49
N ASP A 119 9.92 -18.77 41.70
CA ASP A 119 9.98 -19.62 42.89
C ASP A 119 8.60 -19.98 43.48
N ASP A 120 7.51 -19.33 43.03
CA ASP A 120 6.14 -19.64 43.49
C ASP A 120 5.51 -20.82 42.72
N PHE A 121 6.25 -21.41 41.78
CA PHE A 121 5.81 -22.55 40.94
C PHE A 121 6.64 -23.83 41.13
N LEU A 122 7.48 -23.92 42.18
CA LEU A 122 8.22 -25.14 42.53
C LEU A 122 7.88 -25.67 43.94
#